data_AF-A0A8T6EQY2-F1
#
_entry.id   AF-A0A8T6EQY2-F1
#
_cell.length_a   1.000
_cell.length_b   1.000
_cell.length_c   1.000
_cell.angle_alpha   90.00
_cell.angle_beta   90.00
_cell.angle_gamma   90.00
#
_symmetry.space_group_name_H-M   'P 1'
#
loop_
_entity.id
_entity.type
_entity.pdbx_description
1 polymer ?
#
loop_
_entity_poly.entity_id
_entity_poly.type
_entity_poly.pdbx_seq_one_letter_code
_entity_poly.pdbx_strand_id
1 'polypeptide(L)'
;MSAQPRPADGTLSPLGLPRPVEVRPGPGGEPRELRRPRRAPLAVERVQETWRIADEWWREPPLRRSYYRVVLEGGGTLTLFHDETQPPGLGWYEQRY
;
A
#
# COMPACT_ATOMS: atom_id res chain seq x y z
N MET A 1 -35.21 -29.43 -24.52
CA MET A 1 -34.71 -28.85 -23.26
C MET A 1 -33.20 -28.95 -23.28
N SER A 2 -32.52 -27.88 -23.71
CA SER A 2 -31.05 -27.86 -23.78
C SER A 2 -30.50 -27.21 -22.52
N ALA A 3 -29.82 -27.99 -21.68
CA ALA A 3 -29.07 -27.47 -20.55
C ALA A 3 -27.79 -26.80 -21.07
N GLN A 4 -27.61 -25.51 -20.76
CA GLN A 4 -26.36 -24.82 -21.04
C GLN A 4 -25.28 -25.27 -20.06
N PRO A 5 -24.01 -25.41 -20.50
CA PRO A 5 -22.91 -25.76 -19.61
C PRO A 5 -22.63 -24.61 -18.63
N ARG A 6 -22.41 -24.97 -17.36
CA ARG A 6 -22.01 -24.05 -16.29
C ARG A 6 -20.61 -23.47 -16.63
N PRO A 7 -20.39 -22.15 -16.58
CA PRO A 7 -19.06 -21.59 -16.81
C PRO A 7 -18.08 -22.22 -15.82
N ALA A 8 -16.89 -22.58 -16.31
CA ALA A 8 -15.81 -23.09 -15.48
C ALA A 8 -15.53 -22.10 -14.34
N ASP A 9 -15.36 -22.62 -13.11
CA ASP A 9 -15.03 -21.84 -11.93
C ASP A 9 -13.75 -21.04 -12.17
N GLY A 10 -13.92 -19.79 -12.63
CA GLY A 10 -12.82 -18.87 -12.86
C GLY A 10 -12.20 -18.50 -11.52
N THR A 11 -10.91 -18.75 -11.37
CA THR A 11 -10.16 -18.32 -10.19
C THR A 11 -10.20 -16.79 -10.09
N LEU A 12 -11.09 -16.25 -9.26
CA LEU A 12 -11.15 -14.81 -8.99
C LEU A 12 -9.87 -14.41 -8.24
N SER A 13 -9.00 -13.66 -8.90
CA SER A 13 -7.84 -13.03 -8.25
C SER A 13 -8.24 -11.66 -7.72
N PRO A 14 -8.01 -11.34 -6.43
CA PRO A 14 -8.36 -10.03 -5.90
C PRO A 14 -7.55 -8.93 -6.62
N LEU A 15 -8.26 -8.03 -7.29
CA LEU A 15 -7.66 -6.85 -7.92
C LEU A 15 -7.29 -5.83 -6.84
N GLY A 16 -6.15 -5.17 -7.01
CA GLY A 16 -5.76 -4.04 -6.15
C GLY A 16 -5.20 -4.40 -4.76
N LEU A 17 -4.79 -5.66 -4.53
CA LEU A 17 -4.13 -6.00 -3.25
C LEU A 17 -2.90 -5.12 -3.02
N PRO A 18 -2.78 -4.51 -1.83
CA PRO A 18 -1.59 -3.79 -1.45
C PRO A 18 -0.36 -4.68 -1.53
N ARG A 19 0.75 -4.12 -2.02
CA ARG A 19 2.02 -4.85 -2.12
C ARG A 19 2.94 -4.44 -0.98
N PRO A 20 3.51 -5.38 -0.21
CA PRO A 20 4.49 -5.04 0.80
C PRO A 20 5.72 -4.44 0.15
N VAL A 21 6.24 -3.39 0.77
CA VAL A 21 7.41 -2.64 0.30
C VAL A 21 8.23 -2.19 1.50
N GLU A 22 9.52 -1.99 1.29
CA GLU A 22 10.37 -1.35 2.29
C GLU A 22 10.36 0.15 2.03
N VAL A 23 10.20 0.94 3.09
CA VAL A 23 10.26 2.40 3.02
C VAL A 23 11.34 2.87 3.97
N ARG A 24 12.24 3.70 3.47
CA ARG A 24 13.13 4.47 4.32
C ARG A 24 12.44 5.80 4.66
N PRO A 25 12.07 6.02 5.93
CA PRO A 25 11.48 7.29 6.34
C PRO A 25 12.53 8.39 6.45
N GLY A 26 12.09 9.64 6.32
CA GLY A 26 12.84 10.83 6.70
C GLY A 26 12.79 11.10 8.20
N PRO A 27 13.41 12.20 8.66
CA PRO A 27 13.44 12.57 10.08
C PRO A 27 12.06 12.78 10.71
N GLY A 28 11.06 13.18 9.92
CA GLY A 28 9.67 13.35 10.37
C GLY A 28 8.80 12.11 10.24
N GLY A 29 9.36 10.96 9.83
CA GLY A 29 8.63 9.71 9.61
C GLY A 29 7.96 9.59 8.24
N GLU A 30 8.07 10.61 7.38
CA GLU A 30 7.52 10.61 6.02
C GLU A 30 8.33 9.73 5.05
N PRO A 31 7.71 9.12 4.04
CA PRO A 31 8.44 8.28 3.09
C PRO A 31 9.41 9.10 2.24
N ARG A 32 10.69 8.68 2.21
CA ARG A 32 11.75 9.32 1.39
C ARG A 32 12.28 8.44 0.28
N GLU A 33 12.31 7.13 0.50
CA GLU A 33 12.74 6.16 -0.50
C GLU A 33 11.92 4.89 -0.37
N LEU A 34 11.49 4.35 -1.50
CA LEU A 34 10.78 3.10 -1.63
C LEU A 34 11.71 2.04 -2.21
N ARG A 35 11.72 0.84 -1.61
CA ARG A 35 12.44 -0.33 -2.12
C ARG A 35 11.46 -1.47 -2.38
N ARG A 36 11.45 -1.92 -3.63
CA ARG A 36 10.69 -3.10 -4.06
C ARG A 36 11.67 -4.27 -4.27
N PRO A 37 11.27 -5.51 -3.98
CA PRO A 37 12.13 -6.67 -4.25
C PRO A 37 12.58 -6.71 -5.71
N ARG A 38 13.90 -6.88 -5.93
CA ARG A 38 14.53 -7.01 -7.26
C ARG A 38 14.32 -5.81 -8.19
N ARG A 39 14.12 -4.60 -7.65
CA ARG A 39 14.04 -3.35 -8.41
C ARG A 39 14.99 -2.31 -7.83
N ALA A 40 15.38 -1.33 -8.65
CA ALA A 40 16.12 -0.17 -8.16
C ALA A 40 15.27 0.61 -7.13
N PRO A 41 15.90 1.24 -6.11
CA PRO A 41 15.21 2.14 -5.21
C PRO A 41 14.54 3.30 -5.96
N LEU A 42 13.42 3.78 -5.44
CA LEU A 42 12.69 4.92 -5.98
C LEU A 42 12.69 6.02 -4.93
N ALA A 43 13.32 7.15 -5.24
CA ALA A 43 13.34 8.32 -4.38
C ALA A 43 12.01 9.07 -4.47
N VAL A 44 11.54 9.55 -3.32
CA VAL A 44 10.37 10.42 -3.21
C VAL A 44 10.85 11.86 -3.31
N GLU A 45 10.40 12.56 -4.36
CA GLU A 45 10.65 13.98 -4.57
C GLU A 45 9.85 14.81 -3.55
N ARG A 46 8.55 14.50 -3.40
CA ARG A 46 7.67 15.15 -2.43
C ARG A 46 6.49 14.28 -2.02
N VAL A 47 5.98 14.52 -0.82
CA VAL A 47 4.68 14.02 -0.39
C VAL A 47 3.62 15.05 -0.81
N GLN A 48 2.69 14.64 -1.67
CA GLN A 48 1.62 15.50 -2.15
C GLN A 48 0.48 15.60 -1.14
N GLU A 49 0.18 14.50 -0.45
CA GLU A 49 -0.97 14.41 0.45
C GLU A 49 -0.73 13.32 1.49
N THR A 50 -1.22 13.57 2.70
CA THR A 50 -1.17 12.63 3.83
C THR A 50 -2.55 12.53 4.46
N TRP A 51 -3.04 11.32 4.68
CA TRP A 51 -4.29 11.08 5.39
C TRP A 51 -4.15 9.88 6.32
N ARG A 52 -4.85 9.91 7.45
CA ARG A 52 -4.80 8.84 8.45
C ARG A 52 -6.19 8.26 8.66
N ILE A 53 -6.27 6.95 8.65
CA ILE A 53 -7.47 6.19 8.98
C ILE A 53 -7.22 5.48 10.30
N ALA A 54 -8.02 5.84 11.30
CA ALA A 54 -8.12 5.11 12.55
C ALA A 54 -9.57 4.67 12.68
N ASP A 55 -9.86 3.41 12.38
CA ASP A 55 -11.22 2.88 12.25
C ASP A 55 -11.27 1.44 12.79
N GLU A 56 -12.41 0.79 12.65
CA GLU A 56 -12.64 -0.59 13.06
C GLU A 56 -12.28 -0.80 14.55
N TRP A 57 -12.75 0.10 15.41
CA TRP A 57 -12.54 0.03 16.87
C TRP A 57 -13.12 -1.24 17.52
N TRP A 58 -13.92 -2.00 16.77
CA TRP A 58 -14.53 -3.25 17.20
C TRP A 58 -13.61 -4.48 17.06
N ARG A 59 -12.42 -4.34 16.45
CA ARG A 59 -11.38 -5.39 16.43
C ARG A 59 -10.19 -5.02 17.33
N GLU A 60 -9.41 -6.03 17.71
CA GLU A 60 -8.19 -5.89 18.50
C GLU A 60 -6.99 -6.48 17.72
N PRO A 61 -5.96 -5.68 17.33
CA PRO A 61 -5.87 -4.23 17.50
C PRO A 61 -6.75 -3.46 16.50
N PRO A 62 -7.28 -2.27 16.83
CA PRO A 62 -8.02 -1.41 15.88
C PRO A 62 -7.24 -1.09 14.61
N LEU A 63 -7.92 -0.75 13.51
CA LEU A 63 -7.24 -0.34 12.29
C LEU A 63 -6.56 1.00 12.49
N ARG A 64 -5.27 1.09 12.18
CA ARG A 64 -4.51 2.35 12.22
C ARG A 64 -3.57 2.42 11.03
N ARG A 65 -3.92 3.20 10.01
CA ARG A 65 -3.12 3.36 8.80
C ARG A 65 -2.87 4.83 8.48
N SER A 66 -1.61 5.17 8.22
CA SER A 66 -1.22 6.45 7.65
C SER A 66 -0.90 6.27 6.17
N TYR A 67 -1.61 6.97 5.31
CA TYR A 67 -1.45 6.95 3.86
C TYR A 67 -0.72 8.19 3.37
N TYR A 68 0.05 8.01 2.29
CA TYR A 68 0.86 9.04 1.67
C TYR A 68 0.72 8.93 0.15
N ARG A 69 0.23 9.98 -0.50
CA ARG A 69 0.37 10.14 -1.94
C ARG A 69 1.69 10.85 -2.22
N VAL A 70 2.59 10.18 -2.92
CA VAL A 70 3.96 10.66 -3.15
C VAL A 70 4.23 10.84 -4.63
N VAL A 71 5.02 11.86 -4.94
CA VAL A 71 5.61 12.06 -6.27
C VAL A 71 7.05 11.56 -6.19
N LEU A 72 7.39 10.64 -7.09
CA LEU A 72 8.72 10.09 -7.25
C LEU A 72 9.60 11.01 -8.10
N GLU A 73 10.92 10.88 -7.94
CA GLU A 73 11.85 11.42 -8.93
C GLU A 73 11.50 10.89 -10.33
N GLY A 74 11.31 11.79 -11.29
CA GLY A 74 10.78 11.46 -12.62
C GLY A 74 9.27 11.69 -12.79
N GLY A 75 8.59 12.24 -11.77
CA GLY A 75 7.23 12.77 -11.86
C GLY A 75 6.09 11.74 -11.71
N GLY A 76 6.42 10.45 -11.61
CA GLY A 76 5.44 9.40 -11.33
C GLY A 76 4.82 9.55 -9.94
N THR A 77 3.55 9.17 -9.78
CA THR A 77 2.85 9.23 -8.48
C THR A 77 2.48 7.82 -8.02
N LEU A 78 2.56 7.56 -6.72
CA LEU A 78 2.03 6.33 -6.10
C LEU A 78 1.43 6.63 -4.72
N THR A 79 0.68 5.67 -4.20
CA THR A 79 0.13 5.72 -2.85
C THR A 79 0.78 4.66 -1.97
N LEU A 80 1.35 5.09 -0.86
CA LEU A 80 1.86 4.23 0.20
C LEU A 80 0.92 4.27 1.38
N PHE A 81 0.89 3.22 2.19
CA PHE A 81 0.44 3.32 3.56
C PHE A 81 1.34 2.56 4.51
N HIS A 82 1.39 3.06 5.74
CA HIS A 82 2.01 2.41 6.89
C HIS A 82 0.90 1.90 7.81
N ASP A 83 0.87 0.59 8.05
CA ASP A 83 0.05 -0.02 9.08
C ASP A 83 0.75 0.14 10.44
N GLU A 84 0.22 1.06 11.24
CA GLU A 84 0.78 1.46 12.52
C GLU A 84 0.56 0.41 13.62
N THR A 85 -0.19 -0.66 13.35
CA THR A 85 -0.32 -1.78 14.29
C THR A 85 0.83 -2.77 14.16
N GLN A 86 1.67 -2.62 13.13
CA GLN A 86 2.83 -3.49 12.92
C GLN A 86 4.03 -3.01 13.77
N PRO A 87 4.98 -3.92 14.07
CA PRO A 87 6.22 -3.54 14.73
C PRO A 87 6.99 -2.46 13.95
N PRO A 88 7.77 -1.60 14.63
CA PRO A 88 8.58 -0.58 13.97
C PRO A 88 9.48 -1.17 12.87
N GLY A 89 9.49 -0.53 11.70
CA GLY A 89 10.28 -0.96 10.54
C GLY A 89 9.56 -1.95 9.61
N LEU A 90 8.36 -2.41 9.96
CA LEU A 90 7.48 -3.22 9.11
C LEU A 90 6.20 -2.45 8.76
N GLY A 91 5.28 -3.09 8.04
CA GLY A 91 3.93 -2.56 7.82
C GLY A 91 3.79 -1.54 6.69
N TRP A 92 4.77 -1.40 5.81
CA TRP A 92 4.67 -0.52 4.64
C TRP A 92 4.15 -1.26 3.41
N TYR A 93 3.20 -0.61 2.73
CA TYR A 93 2.56 -1.16 1.55
C TYR A 93 2.37 -0.10 0.46
N GLU A 94 2.50 -0.52 -0.79
CA GLU A 94 2.08 0.22 -1.97
C GLU A 94 0.63 -0.16 -2.30
N GLN A 95 -0.27 0.83 -2.24
CA GLN A 95 -1.65 0.69 -2.66
C GLN A 95 -1.73 0.75 -4.19
N ARG A 96 -2.40 -0.23 -4.78
CA ARG A 96 -2.72 -0.25 -6.21
C ARG A 96 -4.20 0.08 -6.40
N TYR A 97 -4.48 0.96 -7.34
CA TYR A 97 -5.82 1.28 -7.82
C TYR A 97 -5.99 0.73 -9.25
#